data_AF-A0A4Q9PRA8-F1
#
_entry.id   AF-A0A4Q9PRA8-F1
#
_cell.length_a   1.000
_cell.length_b   1.000
_cell.length_c   1.000
_cell.angle_alpha   90.00
_cell.angle_beta   90.00
_cell.angle_gamma   90.00
#
_symmetry.space_group_name_H-M   'P 1'
#
loop_
_entity.id
_entity.type
_entity.pdbx_description
1 polymer ?
#
loop_
_entity_poly.entity_id
_entity_poly.type
_entity_poly.pdbx_seq_one_letter_code
_entity_poly.pdbx_strand_id
1 'polypeptide(L)' 'MARASFGRRGHAIPLFVQFADAGFPYATLAKLTGLCPSGPASFACLQNLPFETLKTVLVAIMTNEVLNDQLWQPTVGR' A
#
# COMPACT_ATOMS: atom_id res chain seq x y z
N MET A 1 -39.40 9.26 1.17
CA MET A 1 -39.28 8.51 -0.11
C MET A 1 -37.84 8.62 -0.59
N ALA A 2 -37.17 7.46 -0.69
CA ALA A 2 -35.78 7.35 -1.13
C ALA A 2 -35.65 7.53 -2.65
N ARG A 3 -34.51 8.05 -3.10
CA ARG A 3 -33.99 7.72 -4.43
C ARG A 3 -32.46 7.75 -4.39
N ALA A 4 -31.89 6.55 -4.23
CA ALA A 4 -30.51 6.28 -4.59
C ALA A 4 -30.37 6.41 -6.12
N SER A 5 -29.30 7.04 -6.60
CA SER A 5 -28.85 6.89 -7.98
C SER A 5 -27.43 6.34 -7.94
N PHE A 6 -27.38 5.01 -8.03
CA PHE A 6 -26.18 4.22 -8.25
C PHE A 6 -25.82 4.33 -9.73
N GLY A 7 -24.63 4.85 -10.03
CA GLY A 7 -24.18 5.02 -11.39
C GLY A 7 -22.75 5.51 -11.49
N ARG A 8 -21.76 4.64 -11.24
CA ARG A 8 -20.41 4.87 -11.74
C ARG A 8 -20.03 3.74 -12.70
N ARG A 9 -19.97 4.10 -13.97
CA ARG A 9 -19.34 3.34 -15.06
C ARG A 9 -17.96 2.86 -14.59
N GLY A 10 -17.71 1.56 -14.73
CA GLY A 10 -16.47 0.92 -14.31
C GLY A 10 -15.24 1.60 -14.90
N HIS A 11 -14.58 2.41 -14.08
CA HIS A 11 -13.17 2.70 -14.25
C HIS A 11 -12.44 1.56 -13.57
N ALA A 12 -11.67 0.78 -14.34
CA ALA A 12 -10.70 -0.12 -13.74
C ALA A 12 -9.77 0.77 -12.90
N ILE A 13 -9.90 0.67 -11.58
CA ILE A 13 -8.94 1.29 -10.66
C ILE A 13 -7.61 0.63 -11.00
N PRO A 14 -6.57 1.39 -11.39
CA PRO A 14 -5.27 0.81 -11.63
C PRO A 14 -4.87 -0.08 -10.45
N LEU A 15 -4.28 -1.25 -10.72
CA LEU A 15 -3.90 -2.20 -9.66
C LEU A 15 -3.09 -1.52 -8.53
N PHE A 16 -2.25 -0.54 -8.86
CA PHE A 16 -1.46 0.21 -7.88
C PHE A 16 -2.32 1.03 -6.89
N VAL A 17 -3.45 1.60 -7.31
CA VAL A 17 -4.30 2.41 -6.40
C VAL A 17 -5.05 1.50 -5.44
N GLN A 18 -5.34 0.26 -5.83
CA GLN A 18 -5.96 -0.73 -4.96
C GLN A 18 -5.00 -1.18 -3.82
N PHE A 19 -3.72 -1.43 -4.12
CA PHE A 19 -2.73 -1.80 -3.10
C PHE A 19 -2.38 -0.65 -2.15
N ALA A 20 -2.51 0.60 -2.61
CA ALA A 20 -2.28 1.79 -1.81
C ALA A 20 -3.50 2.22 -0.96
N ASP A 21 -4.59 1.46 -1.01
CA ASP A 21 -5.79 1.72 -0.22
C ASP A 21 -5.61 1.33 1.26
N ALA A 22 -6.40 1.92 2.16
CA ALA A 22 -6.27 1.71 3.58
C ALA A 22 -6.60 0.25 3.96
N GLY A 23 -5.77 -0.35 4.82
CA GLY A 23 -5.92 -1.75 5.24
C GLY A 23 -5.09 -2.75 4.43
N PHE A 24 -4.45 -2.33 3.33
CA PHE A 24 -3.44 -3.14 2.63
C PHE A 24 -2.03 -2.86 3.18
N PRO A 25 -1.14 -3.87 3.17
CA PRO A 25 0.20 -3.76 3.76
C PRO A 25 1.05 -2.66 3.11
N TYR A 26 0.85 -2.37 1.82
CA TYR A 26 1.57 -1.29 1.14
C TYR A 26 1.19 0.11 1.65
N ALA A 27 -0.09 0.37 1.95
CA ALA A 27 -0.51 1.63 2.58
C ALA A 27 0.07 1.78 3.99
N THR A 28 0.12 0.67 4.75
CA THR A 28 0.76 0.64 6.07
C THR A 28 2.25 0.93 5.96
N LEU A 29 2.96 0.40 4.95
CA LEU A 29 4.38 0.67 4.70
C LEU A 29 4.62 2.16 4.47
N ALA A 30 3.87 2.78 3.57
CA ALA A 30 3.98 4.22 3.31
C ALA A 30 3.75 5.03 4.61
N LYS A 31 2.74 4.66 5.42
CA LYS A 31 2.47 5.33 6.70
C LYS A 31 3.60 5.17 7.73
N LEU A 32 4.18 3.98 7.86
CA LEU A 32 5.25 3.71 8.83
C LEU A 32 6.56 4.43 8.49
N THR A 33 6.84 4.62 7.20
CA THR A 33 8.03 5.40 6.80
C THR A 33 7.90 6.87 7.15
N GLY A 34 6.67 7.40 7.31
CA GLY A 34 6.35 8.76 7.76
C GLY A 34 6.77 9.90 6.82
N LEU A 35 7.78 9.65 5.98
CA LEU A 35 8.40 10.59 5.06
C LEU A 35 7.78 10.56 3.67
N CYS A 36 7.00 9.52 3.34
CA CYS A 36 6.43 9.34 2.02
C CYS A 36 4.94 9.68 1.97
N PRO A 37 4.49 10.41 0.91
CA PRO A 37 3.08 10.72 0.72
C PRO A 37 2.30 9.45 0.43
N SER A 38 1.02 9.41 0.81
CA SER A 38 0.11 8.33 0.44
C SER A 38 -0.26 8.39 -1.06
N GLY A 39 -0.69 7.26 -1.62
CA GLY A 39 -1.13 7.16 -3.03
C GLY A 39 0.02 6.95 -4.02
N PRO A 40 -0.16 7.21 -5.33
CA PRO A 40 0.80 6.82 -6.37
C PRO A 40 2.21 7.40 -6.21
N ALA A 41 2.35 8.57 -5.59
CA ALA A 41 3.65 9.19 -5.34
C ALA A 41 4.47 8.46 -4.27
N SER A 42 3.85 7.61 -3.45
CA SER A 42 4.52 6.81 -2.41
C SER A 42 5.64 5.94 -2.99
N PHE A 43 5.42 5.37 -4.17
CA PHE A 43 6.34 4.38 -4.73
C PHE A 43 7.70 4.99 -5.06
N ALA A 44 7.70 6.13 -5.76
CA ALA A 44 8.92 6.87 -6.08
C ALA A 44 9.61 7.38 -4.81
N CYS A 45 8.85 7.79 -3.79
CA CYS A 45 9.45 8.19 -2.52
C CYS A 45 10.13 7.02 -1.80
N LEU A 46 9.45 5.86 -1.70
CA LEU A 46 9.99 4.66 -1.06
C LEU A 46 11.28 4.20 -1.74
N GLN A 47 11.39 4.30 -3.07
CA GLN A 47 12.61 3.98 -3.81
C GLN A 47 13.82 4.86 -3.45
N ASN A 48 13.59 6.07 -2.93
CA ASN A 48 14.63 7.02 -2.57
C ASN A 48 15.02 6.97 -1.08
N LEU A 49 14.36 6.12 -0.28
CA LEU A 49 14.72 5.98 1.14
C LEU A 49 16.05 5.24 1.30
N PRO A 50 16.80 5.54 2.38
CA PRO A 50 17.98 4.78 2.73
C PRO A 50 17.64 3.30 2.91
N PHE A 51 18.52 2.42 2.41
CA PHE A 51 18.30 0.98 2.49
C PHE A 51 18.06 0.49 3.92
N GLU A 52 18.83 0.97 4.90
CA GLU A 52 18.65 0.56 6.30
C GLU A 52 17.29 0.99 6.85
N THR A 53 16.78 2.18 6.47
CA THR A 53 15.42 2.61 6.84
C THR A 53 14.37 1.67 6.28
N LEU A 54 14.47 1.32 4.99
CA LEU A 54 13.57 0.36 4.35
C LEU A 54 13.65 -1.01 5.01
N LYS A 55 14.86 -1.51 5.27
CA LYS A 55 15.09 -2.82 5.90
C LYS A 55 14.50 -2.89 7.31
N THR A 56 14.69 -1.87 8.13
CA THR A 56 14.08 -1.82 9.48
C THR A 56 12.56 -1.87 9.38
N VAL A 57 11.95 -1.06 8.50
CA VAL A 57 10.48 -1.05 8.38
C VAL A 57 9.95 -2.36 7.80
N LEU A 58 10.57 -2.90 6.75
CA LEU A 58 10.11 -4.15 6.13
C LEU A 58 10.33 -5.37 7.03
N VAL A 59 11.53 -5.56 7.56
CA VAL A 59 11.86 -6.79 8.27
C VAL A 59 11.41 -6.71 9.72
N ALA A 60 11.78 -5.65 10.43
CA ALA A 60 11.53 -5.59 11.87
C ALA A 60 10.05 -5.34 12.20
N ILE A 61 9.33 -4.60 11.34
CA ILE A 61 7.93 -4.19 11.62
C ILE A 61 6.93 -4.91 10.71
N MET A 62 7.08 -4.82 9.39
CA MET A 62 6.09 -5.43 8.48
C MET A 62 6.01 -6.94 8.65
N THR A 63 7.13 -7.65 8.56
CA THR A 63 7.13 -9.11 8.65
C THR A 63 6.68 -9.59 10.04
N ASN A 64 7.33 -9.13 11.11
CA ASN A 64 7.10 -9.68 12.45
C ASN A 64 5.74 -9.26 13.04
N GLU A 65 5.32 -8.00 12.83
CA GLU A 65 4.17 -7.44 13.56
C GLU A 65 2.91 -7.29 12.71
N VAL A 66 3.05 -7.09 11.40
CA VAL A 66 1.89 -6.79 10.51
C VAL A 66 1.48 -8.02 9.71
N LEU A 67 2.45 -8.78 9.21
CA LEU A 67 2.22 -9.90 8.32
C LEU A 67 2.16 -11.25 9.05
N ASN A 68 2.15 -11.28 10.38
CA ASN A 68 2.13 -12.51 11.18
C ASN A 68 3.26 -13.48 10.79
N ASP A 69 4.49 -12.95 10.75
CA ASP A 69 5.70 -13.64 10.31
C ASP A 69 5.67 -14.13 8.85
N GLN A 70 4.69 -13.70 8.05
CA GLN A 70 4.62 -13.99 6.62
C GLN A 70 5.42 -12.97 5.80
N LEU A 71 5.94 -13.44 4.66
CA LEU A 71 6.46 -12.58 3.61
C LEU A 71 5.32 -11.90 2.83
N TRP A 72 5.67 -10.88 2.05
CA TRP A 72 4.74 -10.22 1.13
C TRP A 72 4.09 -11.25 0.19
N GLN A 73 2.76 -11.26 0.14
CA GLN A 73 2.05 -12.21 -0.69
C GLN A 73 2.28 -11.93 -2.18
N PRO A 74 2.44 -12.99 -3.00
CA PRO A 74 2.54 -12.82 -4.44
C PRO A 74 1.25 -12.22 -5.00
N THR A 75 1.38 -11.37 -6.01
CA THR A 75 0.25 -10.79 -6.73
C THR A 75 0.28 -11.19 -8.19
N VAL A 76 -0.89 -11.35 -8.80
CA VAL A 76 -1.00 -11.62 -10.23
C VAL A 76 -0.85 -10.30 -10.98
N GLY A 77 0.32 -10.08 -11.58
CA GLY A 77 0.51 -9.02 -12.57
C GLY A 77 -0.22 -9.38 -13.87
N ARG A 78 -0.94 -8.43 -14.44
CA ARG A 78 -1.47 -8.50 -15.80
C ARG A 78 -0.73 -7.52 -16.70
#